data_AF-A0ABD1G278-F1
#
_entry.id   AF-A0ABD1G278-F1
#
_cell.length_a   1.000
_cell.length_b   1.000
_cell.length_c   1.000
_cell.angle_alpha   90.00
_cell.angle_beta   90.00
_cell.angle_gamma   90.00
#
_symmetry.space_group_name_H-M   'P 1'
#
loop_
_entity.id
_entity.type
_entity.pdbx_description
1 polymer ?
#
loop_
_entity_poly.entity_id
_entity_poly.type
_entity_poly.pdbx_seq_one_letter_code
_entity_poly.pdbx_strand_id
1 'polypeptide(L)'
;MAARKRKRAPEVLWRLFGDRARTLGDTILALIPPPAPGGGDEAMSFLVRSTDHLDYRNFLSGCFVVVSDDAPPPPVFDHHCRWSQLEIVRRTIEMIRSEPRQASSNLICCSYDKESQSSPTVDELTSSKWIVLLSRVGDALTIYLLKYTSIFLPLPQKKHHQICGCSIAKLFSKFPRGIPKSRTQHHPPVEKNASRF
;
A
#
# COMPACT_ATOMS: atom_id res chain seq x y z
N MET A 1 0.82 -30.48 -3.53
CA MET A 1 0.25 -29.11 -3.42
C MET A 1 1.38 -28.11 -3.45
N ALA A 2 1.40 -27.19 -4.43
CA ALA A 2 2.47 -26.19 -4.54
C ALA A 2 2.18 -25.02 -3.59
N ALA A 3 3.07 -24.77 -2.63
CA ALA A 3 3.01 -23.56 -1.81
C ALA A 3 3.05 -22.33 -2.73
N ARG A 4 2.02 -21.50 -2.65
CA ARG A 4 1.89 -20.29 -3.46
C ARG A 4 3.09 -19.37 -3.18
N LYS A 5 3.93 -19.14 -4.19
CA LYS A 5 5.04 -18.18 -4.07
C LYS A 5 4.43 -16.80 -3.88
N ARG A 6 4.63 -16.19 -2.70
CA ARG A 6 4.27 -14.80 -2.42
C ARG A 6 4.86 -13.93 -3.52
N LYS A 7 4.05 -13.07 -4.15
CA LYS A 7 4.56 -12.07 -5.09
C LYS A 7 5.53 -11.17 -4.32
N ARG A 8 6.78 -11.10 -4.77
CA ARG A 8 7.80 -10.27 -4.14
C ARG A 8 7.39 -8.81 -4.30
N ALA A 9 7.39 -8.06 -3.20
CA ALA A 9 7.13 -6.63 -3.23
C ALA A 9 8.18 -5.90 -4.11
N PRO A 10 7.80 -4.77 -4.73
CA PRO A 10 8.73 -3.87 -5.40
C PRO A 10 9.91 -3.56 -4.49
N GLU A 11 11.11 -3.46 -5.07
CA GLU A 11 12.35 -3.41 -4.29
C GLU A 11 12.40 -2.25 -3.27
N VAL A 12 11.84 -1.10 -3.61
CA VAL A 12 11.71 0.04 -2.68
C VAL A 12 10.82 -0.31 -1.48
N LEU A 13 9.67 -0.95 -1.70
CA LEU A 13 8.78 -1.34 -0.62
C LEU A 13 9.39 -2.46 0.23
N TRP A 14 10.09 -3.40 -0.41
CA TRP A 14 10.83 -4.44 0.29
C TRP A 14 11.94 -3.88 1.19
N ARG A 15 12.71 -2.89 0.71
CA ARG A 15 13.78 -2.26 1.51
C ARG A 15 13.23 -1.48 2.70
N LEU A 16 12.05 -0.87 2.57
CA LEU A 16 11.45 -0.05 3.64
C LEU A 16 10.66 -0.89 4.64
N PHE A 17 9.91 -1.88 4.17
CA PHE A 17 8.90 -2.58 4.96
C PHE A 17 9.12 -4.09 5.05
N GLY A 18 10.09 -4.64 4.30
CA GLY A 18 10.38 -6.07 4.29
C GLY A 18 9.17 -6.92 3.92
N ASP A 19 8.91 -7.90 4.77
CA ASP A 19 7.80 -8.86 4.66
C ASP A 19 6.42 -8.25 4.97
N ARG A 20 6.38 -7.06 5.56
CA ARG A 20 5.12 -6.34 5.85
C ARG A 20 4.44 -5.80 4.59
N ALA A 21 5.19 -5.56 3.51
CA ALA A 21 4.64 -5.17 2.21
C ALA A 21 4.06 -6.40 1.50
N ARG A 22 2.74 -6.55 1.57
CA ARG A 22 2.00 -7.68 0.98
C ARG A 22 1.03 -7.19 -0.08
N THR A 23 0.53 -8.10 -0.92
CA THR A 23 -0.54 -7.73 -1.84
C THR A 23 -1.81 -7.35 -1.07
N LEU A 24 -2.70 -6.54 -1.66
CA LEU A 24 -3.97 -6.18 -1.04
C LEU A 24 -4.78 -7.43 -0.67
N GLY A 25 -4.87 -8.40 -1.60
CA GLY A 25 -5.54 -9.67 -1.34
C GLY A 25 -4.94 -10.45 -0.17
N ASP A 26 -3.61 -10.64 -0.16
CA ASP A 26 -2.94 -11.36 0.94
C ASP A 26 -3.07 -10.63 2.29
N THR A 27 -3.12 -9.29 2.26
CA THR A 27 -3.32 -8.47 3.46
C THR A 27 -4.71 -8.67 4.02
N ILE A 28 -5.75 -8.62 3.18
CA ILE A 28 -7.13 -8.85 3.61
C ILE A 28 -7.28 -10.25 4.19
N LEU A 29 -6.76 -11.28 3.51
CA LEU A 29 -6.81 -12.65 4.02
C LEU A 29 -6.13 -12.83 5.38
N ALA A 30 -5.13 -12.01 5.68
CA ALA A 30 -4.46 -12.03 6.99
C ALA A 30 -5.19 -11.21 8.07
N LEU A 31 -6.14 -10.34 7.69
CA LEU A 31 -6.94 -9.53 8.62
C LEU A 31 -8.27 -10.19 8.97
N ILE A 32 -8.74 -11.14 8.15
CA ILE A 32 -9.97 -11.90 8.40
C ILE A 32 -9.65 -13.21 9.13
N PRO A 33 -10.61 -13.78 9.87
CA PRO A 33 -10.47 -15.12 10.42
C PRO A 33 -10.13 -16.12 9.32
N PRO A 34 -9.23 -17.08 9.57
CA PRO A 34 -8.95 -18.13 8.59
C PRO A 34 -10.26 -18.86 8.26
N PRO A 35 -10.53 -19.19 6.98
CA PRO A 35 -11.66 -20.02 6.65
C PRO A 35 -11.54 -21.37 7.38
N ALA A 36 -12.67 -22.02 7.62
CA ALA A 36 -12.76 -23.41 8.07
C ALA A 36 -11.79 -24.30 7.25
N PRO A 37 -11.29 -25.44 7.78
CA PRO A 37 -10.14 -26.16 7.23
C PRO A 37 -10.36 -26.62 5.79
N GLY A 38 -9.95 -25.75 4.87
CA GLY A 38 -9.96 -25.86 3.42
C GLY A 38 -8.97 -24.80 2.94
N GLY A 39 -7.88 -25.23 2.29
CA GLY A 39 -6.66 -24.45 2.11
C GLY A 39 -6.86 -23.08 1.44
N GLY A 40 -5.80 -22.25 1.46
CA GLY A 40 -5.84 -20.84 1.04
C GLY A 40 -6.33 -20.51 -0.39
N ASP A 41 -6.63 -21.49 -1.22
CA ASP A 41 -7.32 -21.31 -2.51
C ASP A 41 -8.82 -21.05 -2.31
N GLU A 42 -9.44 -21.72 -1.33
CA GLU A 42 -10.82 -21.48 -0.91
C GLU A 42 -10.96 -20.11 -0.22
N ALA A 43 -9.94 -19.68 0.52
CA ALA A 43 -9.90 -18.35 1.13
C ALA A 43 -9.99 -17.22 0.10
N MET A 44 -9.32 -17.35 -1.05
CA MET A 44 -9.37 -16.33 -2.11
C MET A 44 -10.69 -16.31 -2.88
N SER A 45 -11.44 -17.42 -2.90
CA SER A 45 -12.74 -17.49 -3.57
C SER A 45 -13.75 -16.48 -3.00
N PHE A 46 -13.57 -16.13 -1.72
CA PHE A 46 -14.34 -15.08 -1.05
C PHE A 46 -14.11 -13.69 -1.68
N LEU A 47 -12.84 -13.34 -1.89
CA LEU A 47 -12.44 -12.05 -2.45
C LEU A 47 -12.60 -11.99 -3.96
N VAL A 48 -12.46 -13.14 -4.65
CA VAL A 48 -12.44 -13.24 -6.11
C VAL A 48 -13.42 -14.31 -6.58
N ARG A 49 -14.45 -13.87 -7.32
CA ARG A 49 -15.38 -14.74 -8.07
C ARG A 49 -14.86 -14.98 -9.49
N SER A 50 -15.30 -16.08 -10.07
CA SER A 50 -15.01 -16.45 -11.47
C SER A 50 -15.49 -15.40 -12.48
N THR A 51 -16.52 -14.63 -12.13
CA THR A 51 -17.11 -13.57 -12.96
C THR A 51 -16.47 -12.20 -12.79
N ASP A 52 -15.57 -12.02 -11.80
CA ASP A 52 -14.93 -10.72 -11.56
C ASP A 52 -13.98 -10.33 -12.70
N HIS A 53 -14.02 -9.05 -13.08
CA HIS A 53 -13.19 -8.51 -14.16
C HIS A 53 -11.69 -8.67 -13.87
N LEU A 54 -10.89 -8.85 -14.93
CA LEU A 54 -9.44 -9.03 -14.80
C LEU A 54 -8.78 -7.85 -14.07
N ASP A 55 -9.27 -6.63 -14.28
CA ASP A 55 -8.74 -5.43 -13.63
C ASP A 55 -8.89 -5.46 -12.10
N TYR A 56 -9.99 -6.02 -11.58
CA TYR A 56 -10.18 -6.20 -10.15
C TYR A 56 -9.23 -7.26 -9.57
N ARG A 57 -9.01 -8.36 -10.30
CA ARG A 57 -8.04 -9.40 -9.91
C ARG A 57 -6.61 -8.87 -9.92
N ASN A 58 -6.28 -8.07 -10.93
CA ASN A 58 -4.99 -7.39 -11.02
C ASN A 58 -4.82 -6.35 -9.92
N PHE A 59 -5.89 -5.63 -9.57
CA PHE A 59 -5.90 -4.72 -8.44
C PHE A 59 -5.58 -5.44 -7.13
N LEU A 60 -6.24 -6.55 -6.80
CA LEU A 60 -5.95 -7.32 -5.58
C LEU A 60 -4.53 -7.87 -5.51
N SER A 61 -3.97 -8.29 -6.65
CA SER A 61 -2.65 -8.94 -6.71
C SER A 61 -1.49 -8.00 -7.08
N GLY A 62 -1.80 -6.76 -7.45
CA GLY A 62 -0.86 -5.74 -7.91
C GLY A 62 -0.77 -4.54 -6.98
N CYS A 63 -1.79 -4.28 -6.16
CA CYS A 63 -1.69 -3.29 -5.09
C CYS A 63 -0.91 -3.88 -3.92
N PHE A 64 0.01 -3.08 -3.38
CA PHE A 64 0.73 -3.43 -2.16
C PHE A 64 0.19 -2.64 -0.99
N VAL A 65 0.13 -3.30 0.16
CA VAL A 65 -0.40 -2.74 1.41
C VAL A 65 0.59 -3.03 2.53
N VAL A 66 0.77 -2.03 3.39
CA VAL A 66 1.54 -2.13 4.63
C VAL A 66 0.65 -1.68 5.77
N VAL A 67 0.37 -2.56 6.72
CA VAL A 67 -0.37 -2.22 7.95
C VAL A 67 0.56 -1.45 8.88
N SER A 68 0.08 -0.34 9.45
CA SER A 68 0.83 0.46 10.43
C SER A 68 1.19 -0.36 11.66
N ASP A 69 2.34 -0.08 12.28
CA ASP A 69 2.72 -0.74 13.55
C ASP A 69 1.80 -0.32 14.69
N ASP A 70 1.28 0.92 14.63
CA ASP A 70 0.34 1.46 15.60
C ASP A 70 -1.13 1.11 15.27
N ALA A 71 -1.36 0.20 14.30
CA ALA A 71 -2.72 -0.18 13.95
C ALA A 71 -3.38 -0.96 15.10
N PRO A 72 -4.65 -0.67 15.44
CA PRO A 72 -5.38 -1.49 16.39
C PRO A 72 -5.61 -2.90 15.81
N PRO A 73 -6.02 -3.88 16.62
CA PRO A 73 -6.47 -5.17 16.11
C PRO A 73 -7.53 -5.00 15.01
N PRO A 74 -7.58 -5.91 14.02
CA PRO A 74 -8.60 -5.85 12.98
C PRO A 74 -10.01 -5.92 13.59
N PRO A 75 -10.99 -5.27 12.97
CA PRO A 75 -12.37 -5.35 13.43
C PRO A 75 -12.87 -6.79 13.33
N VAL A 76 -13.92 -7.12 14.09
CA VAL A 76 -14.68 -8.36 13.88
C VAL A 76 -15.14 -8.37 12.43
N PHE A 77 -14.87 -9.47 11.74
CA PHE A 77 -15.17 -9.57 10.33
C PHE A 77 -16.69 -9.58 10.09
N ASP A 78 -17.16 -8.61 9.30
CA ASP A 78 -18.56 -8.40 8.95
C ASP A 78 -18.64 -7.97 7.48
N HIS A 79 -19.45 -8.68 6.69
CA HIS A 79 -19.64 -8.41 5.27
C HIS A 79 -20.71 -7.35 4.98
N HIS A 80 -21.35 -6.79 6.01
CA HIS A 80 -22.38 -5.77 5.80
C HIS A 80 -21.81 -4.50 5.15
N CYS A 81 -22.48 -4.07 4.09
CA CYS A 81 -22.24 -2.80 3.39
C CYS A 81 -23.46 -1.90 3.60
N ARG A 82 -23.44 -1.08 4.64
CA ARG A 82 -24.52 -0.14 4.96
C ARG A 82 -24.32 1.20 4.26
N TRP A 83 -23.10 1.46 3.81
CA TRP A 83 -22.70 2.73 3.23
C TRP A 83 -22.12 2.54 1.84
N SER A 84 -22.26 3.56 1.01
CA SER A 84 -21.57 3.63 -0.27
C SER A 84 -20.06 3.80 -0.07
N GLN A 85 -19.27 3.40 -1.07
CA GLN A 85 -17.82 3.58 -1.03
C GLN A 85 -17.42 5.06 -0.84
N LEU A 86 -18.17 6.00 -1.45
CA LEU A 86 -17.93 7.43 -1.28
C LEU A 86 -18.13 7.88 0.16
N GLU A 87 -19.19 7.41 0.81
CA GLU A 87 -19.45 7.71 2.21
C GLU A 87 -18.38 7.12 3.13
N ILE A 88 -17.94 5.88 2.89
CA ILE A 88 -16.85 5.23 3.64
C ILE A 88 -15.57 6.08 3.56
N VAL A 89 -15.19 6.51 2.35
CA VAL A 89 -13.99 7.30 2.12
C VAL A 89 -14.09 8.64 2.84
N ARG A 90 -15.22 9.36 2.70
CA ARG A 90 -15.43 10.67 3.35
C ARG A 90 -15.40 10.57 4.87
N ARG A 91 -16.15 9.62 5.45
CA ARG A 91 -16.14 9.38 6.90
C ARG A 91 -14.75 9.00 7.40
N THR A 92 -14.00 8.21 6.63
CA THR A 92 -12.61 7.86 6.99
C THR A 92 -11.70 9.09 6.99
N ILE A 93 -11.81 9.96 6.00
CA ILE A 93 -11.08 11.22 5.97
C ILE A 93 -11.44 12.09 7.18
N GLU A 94 -12.73 12.22 7.51
CA GLU A 94 -13.19 12.97 8.68
C GLU A 94 -12.60 12.42 9.99
N MET A 95 -12.62 11.09 10.17
CA MET A 95 -12.01 10.41 11.33
C MET A 95 -10.50 10.65 11.41
N ILE A 96 -9.78 10.61 10.29
CA ILE A 96 -8.32 10.87 10.29
C ILE A 96 -8.03 12.34 10.60
N ARG A 97 -8.87 13.26 10.11
CA ARG A 97 -8.70 14.70 10.30
C ARG A 97 -9.02 15.16 11.72
N SER A 98 -9.90 14.47 12.43
CA SER A 98 -10.15 14.74 13.86
C SER A 98 -8.99 14.29 14.75
N GLU A 99 -8.05 13.48 14.22
CA GLU A 99 -6.85 13.03 14.93
C GLU A 99 -5.60 13.85 14.52
N PRO A 100 -5.09 14.76 15.37
CA PRO A 100 -4.02 15.69 14.99
C PRO A 100 -2.73 15.04 14.47
N ARG A 101 -2.38 13.84 14.97
CA ARG A 101 -1.19 13.10 14.57
C ARG A 101 -1.27 12.54 13.13
N GLN A 102 -2.49 12.21 12.68
CA GLN A 102 -2.70 11.57 11.38
C GLN A 102 -3.09 12.58 10.29
N ALA A 103 -3.82 13.64 10.66
CA ALA A 103 -4.37 14.63 9.75
C ALA A 103 -3.34 15.28 8.79
N SER A 104 -2.10 15.49 9.26
CA SER A 104 -1.03 16.14 8.49
C SER A 104 -0.10 15.17 7.76
N SER A 105 -0.24 13.87 8.02
CA SER A 105 0.70 12.84 7.56
C SER A 105 0.08 11.85 6.59
N ASN A 106 -1.23 11.60 6.69
CA ASN A 106 -1.92 10.63 5.85
C ASN A 106 -2.27 11.21 4.47
N LEU A 107 -1.83 10.52 3.42
CA LEU A 107 -2.03 10.94 2.02
C LEU A 107 -3.49 10.95 1.58
N ILE A 108 -4.38 10.21 2.25
CA ILE A 108 -5.82 10.24 1.93
C ILE A 108 -6.46 11.62 2.21
N CYS A 109 -5.86 12.38 3.12
CA CYS A 109 -6.29 13.75 3.44
C CYS A 109 -5.57 14.81 2.59
N CYS A 110 -4.55 14.42 1.82
CA CYS A 110 -3.79 15.34 0.99
C CYS A 110 -4.67 15.84 -0.15
N SER A 111 -4.65 17.15 -0.41
CA SER A 111 -5.51 17.82 -1.41
C SER A 111 -7.02 17.58 -1.26
N TYR A 112 -7.48 17.10 -0.09
CA TYR A 112 -8.91 16.94 0.17
C TYR A 112 -9.57 18.29 0.38
N ASP A 113 -10.46 18.64 -0.54
CA ASP A 113 -11.26 19.84 -0.48
C ASP A 113 -12.51 19.60 0.39
N LYS A 114 -12.70 20.43 1.41
CA LYS A 114 -13.79 20.24 2.40
C LYS A 114 -15.15 20.68 1.88
N GLU A 115 -15.18 21.64 0.96
CA GLU A 115 -16.42 22.25 0.48
C GLU A 115 -17.09 21.32 -0.55
N SER A 116 -16.30 20.82 -1.49
CA SER A 116 -16.71 19.86 -2.51
C SER A 116 -16.63 18.39 -2.03
N GLN A 117 -15.98 18.14 -0.88
CA GLN A 117 -15.72 16.81 -0.35
C GLN A 117 -15.11 15.85 -1.38
N SER A 118 -14.11 16.35 -2.13
CA SER A 118 -13.51 15.67 -3.28
C SER A 118 -11.98 15.76 -3.27
N SER A 119 -11.33 14.84 -3.99
CA SER A 119 -9.91 14.87 -4.35
C SER A 119 -9.62 13.74 -5.35
N PRO A 120 -8.50 13.77 -6.09
CA PRO A 120 -8.10 12.66 -6.96
C PRO A 120 -8.02 11.31 -6.23
N THR A 121 -7.62 11.32 -4.95
CA THR A 121 -7.59 10.12 -4.11
C THR A 121 -8.99 9.60 -3.82
N VAL A 122 -9.96 10.50 -3.55
CA VAL A 122 -11.37 10.11 -3.36
C VAL A 122 -11.92 9.49 -4.63
N ASP A 123 -11.65 10.08 -5.80
CA ASP A 123 -12.09 9.54 -7.10
C ASP A 123 -11.53 8.14 -7.33
N GLU A 124 -10.24 7.91 -7.08
CA GLU A 124 -9.64 6.59 -7.22
C GLU A 124 -10.24 5.58 -6.23
N LEU A 125 -10.37 5.97 -4.95
CA LEU A 125 -10.93 5.12 -3.89
C LEU A 125 -12.43 4.85 -4.06
N THR A 126 -13.11 5.56 -4.95
CA THR A 126 -14.52 5.33 -5.32
C THR A 126 -14.68 4.65 -6.67
N SER A 127 -13.58 4.25 -7.32
CA SER A 127 -13.64 3.48 -8.56
C SER A 127 -14.31 2.12 -8.37
N SER A 128 -14.77 1.53 -9.48
CA SER A 128 -15.47 0.23 -9.50
C SER A 128 -14.72 -0.89 -8.78
N LYS A 129 -13.38 -0.88 -8.82
CA LYS A 129 -12.51 -1.88 -8.14
C LYS A 129 -12.71 -1.84 -6.63
N TRP A 130 -12.83 -0.65 -6.06
CA TRP A 130 -13.05 -0.45 -4.63
C TRP A 130 -14.49 -0.73 -4.22
N ILE A 131 -15.46 -0.43 -5.09
CA ILE A 131 -16.87 -0.78 -4.85
C ILE A 131 -17.03 -2.31 -4.78
N VAL A 132 -16.40 -3.05 -5.71
CA VAL A 132 -16.38 -4.51 -5.65
C VAL A 132 -15.71 -4.98 -4.37
N LEU A 133 -14.55 -4.40 -4.00
CA LEU A 133 -13.86 -4.76 -2.77
C LEU A 133 -14.75 -4.57 -1.54
N LEU A 134 -15.40 -3.41 -1.41
CA LEU A 134 -16.32 -3.09 -0.31
C LEU A 134 -17.40 -4.16 -0.20
N SER A 135 -18.02 -4.55 -1.31
CA SER A 135 -19.06 -5.60 -1.34
C SER A 135 -18.58 -6.97 -0.84
N ARG A 136 -17.26 -7.19 -0.79
CA ARG A 136 -16.67 -8.42 -0.25
C ARG A 136 -16.32 -8.24 1.21
N VAL A 137 -15.64 -7.16 1.57
CA VAL A 137 -15.01 -7.05 2.89
C VAL A 137 -15.85 -6.31 3.93
N GLY A 138 -16.91 -5.61 3.50
CA GLY A 138 -17.78 -4.82 4.35
C GLY A 138 -17.19 -3.47 4.78
N ASP A 139 -18.03 -2.70 5.47
CA ASP A 139 -17.73 -1.32 5.86
C ASP A 139 -16.52 -1.25 6.81
N ALA A 140 -16.53 -2.07 7.87
CA ALA A 140 -15.57 -1.99 8.96
C ALA A 140 -14.15 -2.29 8.48
N LEU A 141 -13.96 -3.33 7.66
CA LEU A 141 -12.64 -3.67 7.14
C LEU A 141 -12.18 -2.66 6.09
N THR A 142 -13.08 -2.10 5.28
CA THR A 142 -12.72 -1.03 4.34
C THR A 142 -12.23 0.21 5.07
N ILE A 143 -12.93 0.66 6.12
CA ILE A 143 -12.51 1.76 6.99
C ILE A 143 -11.13 1.46 7.60
N TYR A 144 -10.95 0.25 8.12
CA TYR A 144 -9.68 -0.18 8.73
C TYR A 144 -8.52 -0.08 7.73
N LEU A 145 -8.71 -0.59 6.51
CA LEU A 145 -7.70 -0.52 5.44
C LEU A 145 -7.32 0.94 5.13
N LEU A 146 -8.31 1.80 4.91
CA LEU A 146 -8.07 3.21 4.55
C LEU A 146 -7.42 4.02 5.69
N LYS A 147 -7.75 3.69 6.94
CA LYS A 147 -7.27 4.43 8.11
C LYS A 147 -5.88 3.98 8.58
N TYR A 148 -5.64 2.67 8.63
CA TYR A 148 -4.47 2.12 9.33
C TYR A 148 -3.44 1.47 8.41
N THR A 149 -3.56 1.64 7.09
CA THR A 149 -2.60 1.07 6.14
C THR A 149 -2.04 2.10 5.16
N SER A 150 -0.84 1.81 4.66
CA SER A 150 -0.27 2.48 3.49
C SER A 150 -0.56 1.64 2.26
N ILE A 151 -1.26 2.23 1.28
CA ILE A 151 -1.73 1.53 0.07
C ILE A 151 -0.99 2.09 -1.14
N PHE A 152 -0.41 1.19 -1.93
CA PHE A 152 0.38 1.48 -3.11
C PHE A 152 -0.28 0.85 -4.34
N LEU A 153 -0.89 1.69 -5.18
CA LEU A 153 -1.51 1.25 -6.43
C LEU A 153 -0.46 1.02 -7.51
N PRO A 154 -0.62 -0.02 -8.34
CA PRO A 154 0.25 -0.22 -9.50
C PRO A 154 0.00 0.86 -10.55
N LEU A 155 1.08 1.39 -11.11
CA LEU A 155 1.11 2.25 -12.28
C LEU A 155 1.81 1.52 -13.44
N PRO A 156 1.65 2.01 -14.69
CA PRO A 156 2.44 1.53 -15.82
C PRO A 156 3.94 1.51 -15.51
N GLN A 157 4.69 0.65 -16.21
CA GLN A 157 6.15 0.52 -16.08
C GLN A 157 6.62 0.05 -14.69
N LYS A 158 5.83 -0.78 -13.99
CA LYS A 158 6.16 -1.34 -12.66
C LYS A 158 6.35 -0.28 -11.57
N LYS A 159 5.83 0.94 -11.78
CA LYS A 159 5.80 1.99 -10.78
C LYS A 159 4.62 1.78 -9.85
N HIS A 160 4.69 2.40 -8.67
CA HIS A 160 3.61 2.36 -7.70
C HIS A 160 3.35 3.75 -7.15
N HIS A 161 2.08 4.07 -6.92
CA HIS A 161 1.64 5.34 -6.35
C HIS A 161 1.00 5.10 -4.99
N GLN A 162 1.50 5.78 -3.97
CA GLN A 162 0.93 5.70 -2.63
C GLN A 162 -0.29 6.62 -2.53
N ILE A 163 -1.42 6.07 -2.11
CA ILE A 163 -2.70 6.81 -2.00
C ILE A 163 -3.21 6.94 -0.56
N CYS A 164 -2.73 6.10 0.36
CA CYS A 164 -3.12 6.11 1.77
C CYS A 164 -1.90 5.96 2.68
N GLY A 165 -2.07 6.32 3.95
CA GLY A 165 -1.07 6.20 5.01
C GLY A 165 -0.01 7.29 4.98
N CYS A 166 0.96 7.18 5.89
CA CYS A 166 2.07 8.11 6.00
C CYS A 166 2.95 8.07 4.74
N SER A 167 3.19 9.23 4.14
CA SER A 167 4.01 9.33 2.93
C SER A 167 5.41 8.72 3.12
N ILE A 168 5.79 7.79 2.24
CA ILE A 168 7.15 7.22 2.24
C ILE A 168 8.23 8.28 2.01
N ALA A 169 7.92 9.38 1.33
CA ALA A 169 8.87 10.48 1.14
C ALA A 169 9.31 11.10 2.48
N LYS A 170 8.40 11.15 3.46
CA LYS A 170 8.70 11.59 4.84
C LYS A 170 9.47 10.54 5.64
N LEU A 171 9.44 9.27 5.24
CA LEU A 171 10.28 8.22 5.84
C LEU A 171 11.71 8.31 5.30
N PHE A 172 11.87 8.55 4.00
CA PHE A 172 13.19 8.74 3.38
C PHE A 172 13.95 9.95 3.92
N SER A 173 13.27 11.03 4.33
CA SER A 173 13.95 12.17 4.97
C SER A 173 14.52 11.84 6.35
N LYS A 174 14.07 10.75 6.99
CA LYS A 174 14.63 10.25 8.26
C LYS A 174 15.79 9.26 8.08
N PHE A 175 15.98 8.74 6.86
CA PHE A 175 17.17 7.97 6.52
C PHE A 175 18.23 8.92 5.96
N PRO A 176 19.28 9.28 6.74
CA PRO A 176 20.38 10.04 6.17
C PRO A 176 20.95 9.23 5.00
N ARG A 177 20.96 9.85 3.81
CA ARG A 177 21.65 9.31 2.64
C ARG A 177 23.14 9.26 2.94
N GLY A 178 23.59 8.18 3.57
CA GLY A 178 24.98 7.77 3.59
C GLY A 178 25.33 7.30 2.18
N ILE A 179 25.62 8.23 1.28
CA ILE A 179 26.39 7.91 0.08
C ILE A 179 27.80 7.64 0.59
N PRO A 180 28.34 6.41 0.50
CA PRO A 180 29.78 6.25 0.64
C PRO A 180 30.37 6.99 -0.55
N LYS A 181 31.05 8.12 -0.28
CA LYS A 181 31.89 8.75 -1.29
C LYS A 181 32.78 7.66 -1.84
N SER A 182 32.62 7.34 -3.13
CA SER A 182 33.58 6.49 -3.83
C SER A 182 34.95 7.13 -3.62
N ARG A 183 35.81 6.40 -2.92
CA ARG A 183 37.20 6.77 -2.71
C ARG A 183 37.83 6.71 -4.11
N THR A 184 37.91 7.85 -4.80
CA THR A 184 38.76 8.00 -5.96
C THR A 184 40.17 7.67 -5.49
N GLN A 185 40.65 6.48 -5.84
CA GLN A 185 42.05 6.14 -5.69
C GLN A 185 42.83 7.10 -6.59
N HIS A 186 43.52 8.05 -5.96
CA HIS A 186 44.58 8.80 -6.60
C HIS A 186 45.67 7.81 -7.02
N HIS A 187 45.72 7.48 -8.31
CA HIS A 187 46.94 6.97 -8.91
C HIS A 187 47.95 8.14 -9.00
N PRO A 188 49.17 8.00 -8.46
CA PRO A 188 50.22 8.98 -8.74
C PRO A 188 50.70 8.83 -10.20
N PRO A 189 51.16 9.92 -10.85
CA PRO A 189 51.64 9.86 -12.22
C PRO A 189 53.00 9.16 -12.30
N VAL A 190 53.15 8.33 -13.33
CA VAL A 190 54.41 7.67 -13.73
C VAL A 190 55.36 8.74 -14.29
N GLU A 191 56.49 8.96 -13.62
CA GLU A 191 57.60 9.75 -14.17
C GLU A 191 58.21 9.04 -15.39
N LYS A 192 58.12 9.67 -16.55
CA LYS A 192 58.93 9.32 -17.73
C LYS A 192 60.16 10.23 -17.75
N ASN A 193 61.29 9.73 -17.26
CA ASN A 193 62.60 10.33 -17.54
C ASN A 193 63.14 9.78 -18.86
N ALA A 194 63.02 10.58 -19.91
CA ALA A 194 63.90 10.62 -21.07
C ALA A 194 64.47 12.05 -21.07
N SER A 195 65.77 12.35 -21.13
CA SER A 195 66.82 11.81 -21.99
C SER A 195 68.19 12.36 -21.54
N ARG A 196 69.27 11.62 -21.83
CA ARG A 196 70.61 12.05 -22.33
C ARG A 196 71.17 13.40 -21.85
N PHE A 197 72.36 13.49 -21.26
CA PHE A 197 73.68 13.09 -21.78
C PHE A 197 74.64 12.71 -20.65
#